data_AF-I2JP65-F1
#
_entry.id   AF-I2JP65-F1
#
_cell.length_a   1.000
_cell.length_b   1.000
_cell.length_c   1.000
_cell.angle_alpha   90.00
_cell.angle_beta   90.00
_cell.angle_gamma   90.00
#
_symmetry.space_group_name_H-M   'P 1'
#
loop_
_entity.id
_entity.type
_entity.pdbx_description
1 polymer ?
#
loop_
_entity_poly.entity_id
_entity_poly.type
_entity_poly.pdbx_seq_one_letter_code
_entity_poly.pdbx_strand_id
1 'polypeptide(L)'
;MIYMSASRVKFEVIQDFKKSNSATFSGVNYAHVVATYLYDSSVFGGMKRIFFSLFFMARFDASFGKVGLDGAEIVMFYSAKQKRRSDYDYILEKLKSIAGPGANYLKSEEKFSLVQPFCTARYLLTSIFGTRGFRSTLKGRLVAGFLIAKYRSNAQNVNKIKAFNANRLVTFCDALPWDNLVTQFARNEGFRTVTSQHGQYRLLTDQNMSADAEAYANFISDRMLCWGSATRNEFCRYGVSSSRLAVVGWIREWSEPPQVKKTNTFGVMFNGENGRVSNQSLIEAAKVIAKATGFSYLVRMHPKNRVDDYLNLIDERCVSIDVMPYSEYIENVEFSLAHMSGTVIEILRYGLPVYVVDDGRLADVFKVPGLCVSDVQIVIDDVMHERICTGGRRLELQALGRWYNDDTGQDDKIRLALRDFNF
;
A
#
# COMPACT_ATOMS: atom_id res chain seq x y z
N MET A 1 -32.30 -8.18 -3.34
CA MET A 1 -31.41 -7.68 -4.42
C MET A 1 -30.45 -6.70 -3.76
N ILE A 2 -29.22 -7.12 -3.44
CA ILE A 2 -28.26 -6.29 -2.69
C ILE A 2 -27.63 -5.31 -3.68
N TYR A 3 -27.80 -4.01 -3.46
CA TYR A 3 -27.16 -2.98 -4.28
C TYR A 3 -25.64 -3.04 -4.10
N MET A 4 -24.92 -3.37 -5.17
CA MET A 4 -23.46 -3.33 -5.16
C MET A 4 -22.97 -1.89 -5.20
N SER A 5 -21.92 -1.56 -4.44
CA SER A 5 -21.34 -0.22 -4.47
C SER A 5 -20.71 0.08 -5.83
N ALA A 6 -20.74 1.34 -6.26
CA ALA A 6 -20.13 1.74 -7.55
C ALA A 6 -18.64 1.38 -7.63
N SER A 7 -17.92 1.43 -6.50
CA SER A 7 -16.53 1.01 -6.38
C SER A 7 -16.35 -0.51 -6.60
N ARG A 8 -17.28 -1.34 -6.10
CA ARG A 8 -17.24 -2.78 -6.31
C ARG A 8 -17.47 -3.16 -7.77
N VAL A 9 -18.50 -2.61 -8.39
CA VAL A 9 -18.79 -2.83 -9.82
C VAL A 9 -17.55 -2.47 -10.66
N LYS A 10 -16.88 -1.38 -10.28
CA LYS A 10 -15.65 -0.93 -10.95
C LYS A 10 -14.49 -1.90 -10.77
N PHE A 11 -14.26 -2.39 -9.56
CA PHE A 11 -13.27 -3.43 -9.27
C PHE A 11 -13.51 -4.66 -10.16
N GLU A 12 -14.75 -5.15 -10.23
CA GLU A 12 -15.11 -6.33 -11.02
C GLU A 12 -14.89 -6.12 -12.52
N VAL A 13 -15.30 -4.96 -13.07
CA VAL A 13 -15.03 -4.61 -14.47
C VAL A 13 -13.53 -4.57 -14.78
N ILE A 14 -12.69 -4.12 -13.84
CA ILE A 14 -11.22 -4.15 -13.98
C ILE A 14 -10.70 -5.59 -13.92
N GLN A 15 -11.22 -6.44 -13.02
CA GLN A 15 -10.81 -7.84 -12.95
C GLN A 15 -11.21 -8.63 -14.19
N ASP A 16 -12.41 -8.38 -14.72
CA ASP A 16 -12.86 -8.98 -15.98
C ASP A 16 -11.97 -8.55 -17.15
N PHE A 17 -11.54 -7.29 -17.17
CA PHE A 17 -10.61 -6.82 -18.18
C PHE A 17 -9.28 -7.58 -18.13
N LYS A 18 -8.71 -7.79 -16.94
CA LYS A 18 -7.51 -8.60 -16.77
C LYS A 18 -7.71 -10.04 -17.25
N LYS A 19 -8.78 -10.69 -16.81
CA LYS A 19 -9.11 -12.08 -17.17
C LYS A 19 -9.37 -12.27 -18.67
N SER A 20 -9.89 -11.25 -19.35
CA SER A 20 -10.17 -11.30 -20.78
C SER A 20 -8.93 -11.50 -21.65
N ASN A 21 -7.74 -11.18 -21.12
CA ASN A 21 -6.47 -11.16 -21.86
C ASN A 21 -6.50 -10.33 -23.15
N SER A 22 -7.49 -9.44 -23.31
CA SER A 22 -7.65 -8.69 -24.55
C SER A 22 -6.55 -7.64 -24.74
N ALA A 23 -5.90 -7.22 -23.65
CA ALA A 23 -4.79 -6.28 -23.63
C ALA A 23 -3.42 -6.98 -23.45
N THR A 24 -3.32 -8.25 -23.84
CA THR A 24 -2.05 -8.99 -23.80
C THR A 24 -1.26 -8.75 -25.08
N PHE A 25 -0.06 -8.19 -24.95
CA PHE A 25 0.86 -7.95 -26.06
C PHE A 25 2.26 -8.45 -25.67
N SER A 26 2.88 -9.26 -26.52
CA SER A 26 4.22 -9.81 -26.29
C SER A 26 4.37 -10.50 -24.92
N GLY A 27 3.35 -11.28 -24.52
CA GLY A 27 3.32 -11.99 -23.24
C GLY A 27 3.03 -11.11 -22.01
N VAL A 28 2.79 -9.81 -22.16
CA VAL A 28 2.45 -8.90 -21.07
C VAL A 28 0.98 -8.51 -21.14
N ASN A 29 0.23 -8.76 -20.08
CA ASN A 29 -1.14 -8.31 -19.91
C ASN A 29 -1.18 -6.89 -19.32
N TYR A 30 -1.38 -5.90 -20.19
CA TYR A 30 -1.36 -4.49 -19.79
C TYR A 30 -2.58 -4.06 -18.97
N ALA A 31 -3.64 -4.88 -18.88
CA ALA A 31 -4.76 -4.60 -17.99
C ALA A 31 -4.31 -4.59 -16.52
N HIS A 32 -3.37 -5.46 -16.13
CA HIS A 32 -2.75 -5.44 -14.80
C HIS A 32 -1.94 -4.16 -14.58
N VAL A 33 -1.10 -3.80 -15.55
CA VAL A 33 -0.21 -2.63 -15.51
C VAL A 33 -0.99 -1.34 -15.27
N VAL A 34 -2.12 -1.16 -15.95
CA VAL A 34 -2.89 0.10 -15.88
C VAL A 34 -4.00 0.09 -14.81
N ALA A 35 -4.23 -1.03 -14.13
CA ALA A 35 -5.40 -1.26 -13.27
C ALA A 35 -5.61 -0.17 -12.21
N THR A 36 -4.54 0.21 -11.49
CA THR A 36 -4.60 1.21 -10.41
C THR A 36 -5.05 2.58 -10.89
N TYR A 37 -4.77 2.93 -12.15
CA TYR A 37 -5.34 4.14 -12.74
C TYR A 37 -6.85 3.97 -12.88
N LEU A 38 -7.36 2.87 -13.44
CA LEU A 38 -8.74 2.75 -13.90
C LEU A 38 -9.82 3.07 -12.83
N TYR A 39 -9.51 3.02 -11.53
CA TYR A 39 -10.37 3.39 -10.40
C TYR A 39 -10.87 4.85 -10.33
N ASP A 40 -10.20 5.83 -10.96
CA ASP A 40 -10.73 7.20 -11.07
C ASP A 40 -11.53 7.37 -12.38
N SER A 41 -12.82 7.70 -12.28
CA SER A 41 -13.72 7.92 -13.43
C SER A 41 -13.95 9.40 -13.74
N SER A 42 -13.39 10.32 -12.95
CA SER A 42 -13.57 11.76 -13.13
C SER A 42 -13.10 12.21 -14.51
N VAL A 43 -13.71 13.26 -15.06
CA VAL A 43 -13.30 13.85 -16.35
C VAL A 43 -11.90 14.41 -16.26
N PHE A 44 -11.63 15.18 -15.20
CA PHE A 44 -10.33 15.76 -14.94
C PHE A 44 -9.24 14.69 -14.73
N GLY A 45 -9.52 13.62 -13.98
CA GLY A 45 -8.60 12.49 -13.83
C GLY A 45 -8.28 11.79 -15.15
N GLY A 46 -9.28 11.61 -16.01
CA GLY A 46 -9.10 11.08 -17.37
C GLY A 46 -8.18 11.95 -18.23
N MET A 47 -8.41 13.27 -18.25
CA MET A 47 -7.57 14.22 -19.00
C MET A 47 -6.12 14.22 -18.51
N LYS A 48 -5.90 14.24 -17.19
CA LYS A 48 -4.55 14.14 -16.58
C LYS A 48 -3.80 12.89 -17.05
N ARG A 49 -4.49 11.76 -17.22
CA ARG A 49 -3.87 10.50 -17.64
C ARG A 49 -3.56 10.43 -19.11
N ILE A 50 -4.42 11.03 -19.94
CA ILE A 50 -4.12 11.19 -21.37
C ILE A 50 -2.90 12.09 -21.52
N PHE A 51 -2.87 13.23 -20.82
CA PHE A 51 -1.69 14.10 -20.79
C PHE A 51 -0.43 13.37 -20.29
N PHE A 52 -0.54 12.63 -19.19
CA PHE A 52 0.55 11.79 -18.68
C PHE A 52 1.02 10.74 -19.69
N SER A 53 0.09 10.12 -20.43
CA SER A 53 0.40 9.11 -21.44
C SER A 53 1.12 9.71 -22.64
N LEU A 54 0.73 10.93 -23.04
CA LEU A 54 1.30 11.64 -24.17
C LEU A 54 2.64 12.28 -23.84
N PHE A 55 2.84 12.84 -22.66
CA PHE A 55 3.98 13.74 -22.42
C PHE A 55 4.98 13.24 -21.38
N PHE A 56 4.76 12.08 -20.75
CA PHE A 56 5.72 11.51 -19.80
C PHE A 56 6.25 10.16 -20.29
N MET A 57 7.57 10.07 -20.34
CA MET A 57 8.31 8.88 -20.73
C MET A 57 9.09 8.36 -19.53
N ALA A 58 9.11 7.04 -19.33
CA ALA A 58 9.92 6.46 -18.28
C ALA A 58 11.38 6.38 -18.72
N ARG A 59 12.25 7.04 -17.96
CA ARG A 59 13.70 6.85 -18.07
C ARG A 59 14.12 5.76 -17.09
N PHE A 60 14.90 4.83 -17.61
CA PHE A 60 15.45 3.72 -16.85
C PHE A 60 16.95 3.92 -16.69
N ASP A 61 17.36 4.13 -15.45
CA ASP A 61 18.77 4.27 -15.08
C ASP A 61 19.22 2.96 -14.44
N ALA A 62 20.22 2.35 -15.05
CA ALA A 62 20.83 1.10 -14.61
C ALA A 62 22.10 1.41 -13.80
N SER A 63 22.34 0.65 -12.74
CA SER A 63 23.60 0.67 -11.99
C SER A 63 24.02 -0.77 -11.72
N PHE A 64 25.28 -1.09 -12.01
CA PHE A 64 25.82 -2.43 -11.87
C PHE A 64 26.50 -2.60 -10.51
N GLY A 65 26.37 -3.79 -9.93
CA GLY A 65 27.03 -4.13 -8.67
C GLY A 65 28.56 -4.18 -8.78
N LYS A 66 29.26 -4.23 -7.63
CA LYS A 66 30.74 -4.26 -7.58
C LYS A 66 31.36 -5.53 -8.19
N VAL A 67 30.58 -6.60 -8.29
CA VAL A 67 31.02 -7.88 -8.86
C VAL A 67 30.93 -7.89 -10.40
N GLY A 68 30.52 -6.76 -11.02
CA GLY A 68 30.36 -6.65 -12.47
C GLY A 68 29.17 -7.46 -12.99
N LEU A 69 29.19 -7.75 -14.30
CA LEU A 69 28.13 -8.48 -15.00
C LEU A 69 28.08 -9.98 -14.62
N ASP A 70 29.17 -10.55 -14.13
CA ASP A 70 29.32 -12.02 -14.06
C ASP A 70 29.03 -12.62 -12.67
N GLY A 71 28.60 -11.83 -11.68
CA GLY A 71 28.34 -12.32 -10.31
C GLY A 71 27.07 -11.80 -9.62
N ALA A 72 26.19 -11.12 -10.35
CA ALA A 72 25.03 -10.43 -9.80
C ALA A 72 23.72 -11.20 -10.07
N GLU A 73 23.36 -12.16 -9.20
CA GLU A 73 22.15 -12.99 -9.41
C GLU A 73 20.82 -12.22 -9.28
N ILE A 74 20.83 -11.00 -8.72
CA ILE A 74 19.63 -10.24 -8.34
C ILE A 74 19.63 -8.84 -8.96
N VAL A 75 18.50 -8.46 -9.56
CA VAL A 75 18.18 -7.08 -9.96
C VAL A 75 17.15 -6.50 -8.99
N MET A 76 17.48 -5.37 -8.37
CA MET A 76 16.58 -4.56 -7.56
C MET A 76 15.91 -3.51 -8.45
N PHE A 77 14.57 -3.50 -8.49
CA PHE A 77 13.79 -2.55 -9.28
C PHE A 77 13.02 -1.57 -8.42
N TYR A 78 13.09 -0.28 -8.78
CA TYR A 78 12.41 0.79 -8.06
C TYR A 78 11.75 1.83 -8.98
N SER A 79 10.43 1.98 -8.85
CA SER A 79 9.66 2.99 -9.60
C SER A 79 9.06 4.11 -8.76
N ALA A 80 9.24 4.08 -7.44
CA ALA A 80 8.51 4.96 -6.53
C ALA A 80 9.26 6.25 -6.16
N LYS A 81 10.47 6.49 -6.67
CA LYS A 81 11.31 7.66 -6.31
C LYS A 81 10.59 9.01 -6.47
N GLN A 82 9.78 9.13 -7.51
CA GLN A 82 8.98 10.33 -7.80
C GLN A 82 7.96 10.69 -6.71
N LYS A 83 7.60 9.73 -5.83
CA LYS A 83 6.72 9.98 -4.69
C LYS A 83 7.43 10.75 -3.56
N ARG A 84 8.76 10.91 -3.61
CA ARG A 84 9.57 11.64 -2.62
C ARG A 84 9.29 11.18 -1.19
N ARG A 85 9.22 9.87 -1.00
CA ARG A 85 8.96 9.22 0.30
C ARG A 85 10.24 8.55 0.79
N SER A 86 10.81 9.08 1.86
CA SER A 86 12.04 8.55 2.47
C SER A 86 11.87 7.12 2.95
N ASP A 87 10.69 6.78 3.48
CA ASP A 87 10.39 5.42 3.93
C ASP A 87 10.32 4.41 2.76
N TYR A 88 9.98 4.86 1.55
CA TYR A 88 10.03 4.00 0.35
C TYR A 88 11.46 3.80 -0.12
N ASP A 89 12.26 4.86 -0.08
CA ASP A 89 13.70 4.79 -0.40
C ASP A 89 14.42 3.84 0.59
N TYR A 90 14.07 3.89 1.88
CA TYR A 90 14.63 3.00 2.90
C TYR A 90 14.40 1.51 2.61
N ILE A 91 13.16 1.13 2.24
CA ILE A 91 12.82 -0.26 1.91
C ILE A 91 13.80 -0.80 0.87
N LEU A 92 14.03 -0.03 -0.19
CA LEU A 92 14.92 -0.42 -1.26
C LEU A 92 16.38 -0.51 -0.80
N GLU A 93 16.90 0.51 -0.10
CA GLU A 93 18.30 0.51 0.34
C GLU A 93 18.60 -0.63 1.32
N LYS A 94 17.63 -0.97 2.19
CA LYS A 94 17.73 -2.12 3.10
C LYS A 94 17.68 -3.45 2.34
N LEU A 95 16.82 -3.60 1.35
CA LEU A 95 16.82 -4.80 0.48
C LEU A 95 18.13 -4.95 -0.28
N LYS A 96 18.67 -3.85 -0.80
CA LYS A 96 19.96 -3.81 -1.50
C LYS A 96 21.11 -4.19 -0.57
N SER A 97 21.13 -3.68 0.67
CA SER A 97 22.17 -4.03 1.63
C SER A 97 22.13 -5.51 2.01
N ILE A 98 20.94 -6.09 2.18
CA ILE A 98 20.76 -7.53 2.49
C ILE A 98 21.14 -8.42 1.31
N ALA A 99 20.80 -8.02 0.08
CA ALA A 99 21.18 -8.75 -1.13
C ALA A 99 22.69 -8.74 -1.38
N GLY A 100 23.40 -7.72 -0.89
CA GLY A 100 24.85 -7.61 -0.91
C GLY A 100 25.39 -6.81 -2.09
N PRO A 101 26.72 -6.62 -2.16
CA PRO A 101 27.38 -5.71 -3.11
C PRO A 101 27.29 -6.13 -4.58
N GLY A 102 26.84 -7.37 -4.85
CA GLY A 102 26.58 -7.87 -6.19
C GLY A 102 25.19 -7.52 -6.73
N ALA A 103 24.27 -6.93 -5.95
CA ALA A 103 22.94 -6.63 -6.48
C ALA A 103 22.99 -5.54 -7.56
N ASN A 104 22.44 -5.86 -8.73
CA ASN A 104 22.21 -4.89 -9.80
C ASN A 104 21.00 -4.02 -9.47
N TYR A 105 20.97 -2.81 -10.00
CA TYR A 105 19.91 -1.86 -9.70
C TYR A 105 19.34 -1.24 -10.98
N LEU A 106 18.02 -1.17 -11.05
CA LEU A 106 17.27 -0.56 -12.14
C LEU A 106 16.19 0.34 -11.55
N LYS A 107 16.30 1.65 -11.77
CA LYS A 107 15.26 2.59 -11.38
C LYS A 107 14.51 3.13 -12.59
N SER A 108 13.22 3.39 -12.42
CA SER A 108 12.41 4.10 -13.41
C SER A 108 11.90 5.43 -12.86
N GLU A 109 12.06 6.50 -13.64
CA GLU A 109 11.54 7.83 -13.33
C GLU A 109 10.74 8.37 -14.52
N GLU A 110 9.54 8.90 -14.26
CA GLU A 110 8.75 9.59 -15.27
C GLU A 110 9.32 10.98 -15.55
N LYS A 111 9.69 11.26 -16.79
CA LYS A 111 10.19 12.57 -17.21
C LYS A 111 9.38 13.11 -18.37
N PHE A 112 9.17 14.42 -18.37
CA PHE A 112 8.53 15.10 -19.49
C PHE A 112 9.31 14.83 -20.79
N SER A 113 8.61 14.53 -21.86
CA SER A 113 9.18 14.14 -23.15
C SER A 113 8.27 14.57 -24.29
N LEU A 114 8.83 15.38 -25.21
CA LEU A 114 8.16 15.77 -26.45
C LEU A 114 8.15 14.67 -27.52
N VAL A 115 8.92 13.59 -27.31
CA VAL A 115 8.95 12.43 -28.21
C VAL A 115 7.87 11.41 -27.85
N GLN A 116 7.44 11.38 -26.58
CA GLN A 116 6.44 10.45 -26.08
C GLN A 116 5.08 10.48 -26.83
N PRO A 117 4.56 11.62 -27.33
CA PRO A 117 3.31 11.63 -28.08
C PRO A 117 3.41 10.76 -29.34
N PHE A 118 4.53 10.84 -30.06
CA PHE A 118 4.78 10.03 -31.26
C PHE A 118 4.93 8.55 -30.93
N CYS A 119 5.66 8.23 -29.86
CA CYS A 119 5.80 6.87 -29.35
C CYS A 119 4.44 6.27 -28.95
N THR A 120 3.58 7.05 -28.29
CA THR A 120 2.23 6.64 -27.88
C THR A 120 1.32 6.45 -29.09
N ALA A 121 1.33 7.41 -30.03
CA ALA A 121 0.52 7.36 -31.24
C ALA A 121 0.77 6.08 -32.05
N ARG A 122 2.04 5.64 -32.17
CA ARG A 122 2.42 4.39 -32.84
C ARG A 122 1.67 3.16 -32.32
N TYR A 123 1.39 3.09 -31.02
CA TYR A 123 0.72 1.94 -30.40
C TYR A 123 -0.76 2.20 -30.07
N LEU A 124 -1.27 3.42 -30.29
CA LEU A 124 -2.57 3.83 -29.76
C LEU A 124 -3.73 3.01 -30.33
N LEU A 125 -3.82 2.85 -31.65
CA LEU A 125 -4.93 2.13 -32.28
C LEU A 125 -5.04 0.68 -31.78
N THR A 126 -3.94 -0.06 -31.82
CA THR A 126 -3.90 -1.45 -31.34
C THR A 126 -4.18 -1.55 -29.83
N SER A 127 -3.75 -0.55 -29.05
CA SER A 127 -4.03 -0.48 -27.62
C SER A 127 -5.51 -0.20 -27.31
N ILE A 128 -6.17 0.67 -28.10
CA ILE A 128 -7.62 0.92 -28.02
C ILE A 128 -8.39 -0.36 -28.36
N PHE A 129 -8.03 -1.08 -29.42
CA PHE A 129 -8.63 -2.38 -29.72
C PHE A 129 -8.41 -3.40 -28.59
N GLY A 130 -7.24 -3.36 -27.95
CA GLY A 130 -6.93 -4.17 -26.77
C GLY A 130 -7.85 -3.93 -25.57
N THR A 131 -8.56 -2.79 -25.52
CA THR A 131 -9.55 -2.50 -24.46
C THR A 131 -10.92 -3.16 -24.67
N ARG A 132 -11.10 -4.00 -25.70
CA ARG A 132 -12.40 -4.66 -25.97
C ARG A 132 -12.93 -5.49 -24.80
N GLY A 133 -12.05 -6.05 -23.96
CA GLY A 133 -12.43 -6.76 -22.73
C GLY A 133 -12.75 -5.84 -21.55
N PHE A 134 -12.47 -4.54 -21.65
CA PHE A 134 -12.79 -3.56 -20.61
C PHE A 134 -14.21 -3.04 -20.81
N ARG A 135 -15.17 -3.63 -20.09
CA ARG A 135 -16.60 -3.29 -20.11
C ARG A 135 -16.88 -1.94 -19.42
N SER A 136 -16.27 -0.87 -19.92
CA SER A 136 -16.41 0.49 -19.43
C SER A 136 -16.97 1.42 -20.51
N THR A 137 -17.18 2.69 -20.16
CA THR A 137 -17.60 3.73 -21.10
C THR A 137 -16.56 3.95 -22.20
N LEU A 138 -16.96 4.56 -23.34
CA LEU A 138 -16.05 4.91 -24.42
C LEU A 138 -14.87 5.77 -23.92
N LYS A 139 -15.14 6.74 -23.04
CA LYS A 139 -14.12 7.53 -22.36
C LYS A 139 -13.16 6.65 -21.53
N GLY A 140 -13.69 5.71 -20.74
CA GLY A 140 -12.88 4.78 -19.95
C GLY A 140 -11.96 3.93 -20.82
N ARG A 141 -12.48 3.41 -21.93
CA ARG A 141 -11.72 2.67 -22.94
C ARG A 141 -10.65 3.52 -23.63
N LEU A 142 -10.95 4.77 -23.95
CA LEU A 142 -9.97 5.70 -24.53
C LEU A 142 -8.81 5.96 -23.56
N VAL A 143 -9.10 6.27 -22.30
CA VAL A 143 -8.08 6.48 -21.25
C VAL A 143 -7.22 5.22 -21.06
N ALA A 144 -7.85 4.05 -20.98
CA ALA A 144 -7.12 2.78 -20.90
C ALA A 144 -6.23 2.54 -22.13
N GLY A 145 -6.74 2.82 -23.33
CA GLY A 145 -5.98 2.70 -24.58
C GLY A 145 -4.73 3.59 -24.62
N PHE A 146 -4.83 4.84 -24.16
CA PHE A 146 -3.68 5.75 -24.04
C PHE A 146 -2.65 5.25 -23.02
N LEU A 147 -3.10 4.79 -21.85
CA LEU A 147 -2.20 4.24 -20.82
C LEU A 147 -1.49 2.99 -21.34
N ILE A 148 -2.22 2.04 -21.93
CA ILE A 148 -1.65 0.83 -22.54
C ILE A 148 -0.63 1.21 -23.62
N ALA A 149 -0.96 2.16 -24.49
CA ALA A 149 -0.05 2.63 -25.53
C ALA A 149 1.24 3.24 -24.95
N LYS A 150 1.14 4.06 -23.89
CA LYS A 150 2.30 4.61 -23.16
C LYS A 150 3.20 3.51 -22.61
N TYR A 151 2.62 2.56 -21.86
CA TYR A 151 3.42 1.48 -21.25
C TYR A 151 4.02 0.54 -22.31
N ARG A 152 3.28 0.27 -23.41
CA ARG A 152 3.81 -0.49 -24.56
C ARG A 152 4.96 0.23 -25.24
N SER A 153 4.84 1.53 -25.47
CA SER A 153 5.89 2.31 -26.13
C SER A 153 7.19 2.37 -25.33
N ASN A 154 7.09 2.27 -24.01
CA ASN A 154 8.21 2.28 -23.07
C ASN A 154 8.69 0.87 -22.69
N ALA A 155 7.99 -0.19 -23.09
CA ALA A 155 8.31 -1.56 -22.73
C ALA A 155 9.71 -2.00 -23.19
N GLN A 156 10.20 -1.44 -24.30
CA GLN A 156 11.56 -1.69 -24.79
C GLN A 156 12.63 -1.23 -23.78
N ASN A 157 12.36 -0.20 -22.97
CA ASN A 157 13.29 0.24 -21.94
C ASN A 157 13.38 -0.75 -20.77
N VAL A 158 12.35 -1.58 -20.57
CA VAL A 158 12.35 -2.64 -19.57
C VAL A 158 13.28 -3.79 -19.97
N ASN A 159 13.49 -4.03 -21.28
CA ASN A 159 14.43 -5.04 -21.78
C ASN A 159 15.88 -4.81 -21.32
N LYS A 160 16.22 -3.62 -20.82
CA LYS A 160 17.49 -3.36 -20.13
C LYS A 160 17.74 -4.34 -18.99
N ILE A 161 16.70 -4.95 -18.41
CA ILE A 161 16.87 -5.99 -17.39
C ILE A 161 17.71 -7.18 -17.88
N LYS A 162 17.63 -7.52 -19.17
CA LYS A 162 18.41 -8.61 -19.78
C LYS A 162 19.91 -8.34 -19.77
N ALA A 163 20.32 -7.08 -19.69
CA ALA A 163 21.73 -6.72 -19.63
C ALA A 163 22.38 -7.08 -18.30
N PHE A 164 21.61 -7.42 -17.27
CA PHE A 164 22.15 -7.65 -15.92
C PHE A 164 22.68 -9.06 -15.65
N ASN A 165 22.65 -9.99 -16.63
CA ASN A 165 23.04 -11.40 -16.46
C ASN A 165 22.56 -11.99 -15.11
N ALA A 166 21.32 -11.68 -14.76
CA ALA A 166 20.70 -12.03 -13.50
C ALA A 166 19.55 -13.03 -13.76
N ASN A 167 19.15 -13.76 -12.72
CA ASN A 167 18.04 -14.71 -12.79
C ASN A 167 16.97 -14.43 -11.72
N ARG A 168 17.13 -13.36 -10.92
CA ARG A 168 16.14 -12.93 -9.93
C ARG A 168 15.86 -11.44 -10.07
N LEU A 169 14.59 -11.07 -9.88
CA LEU A 169 14.12 -9.69 -9.81
C LEU A 169 13.44 -9.46 -8.46
N VAL A 170 13.79 -8.36 -7.81
CA VAL A 170 13.14 -7.88 -6.59
C VAL A 170 12.52 -6.52 -6.86
N THR A 171 11.20 -6.40 -6.73
CA THR A 171 10.47 -5.15 -6.92
C THR A 171 10.07 -4.51 -5.60
N PHE A 172 9.92 -3.19 -5.61
CA PHE A 172 9.36 -2.46 -4.48
C PHE A 172 7.91 -2.86 -4.20
N CYS A 173 7.06 -2.91 -5.23
CA CYS A 173 5.66 -3.34 -5.10
C CYS A 173 5.03 -3.62 -6.47
N ASP A 174 4.84 -4.89 -6.84
CA ASP A 174 4.27 -5.31 -8.13
C ASP A 174 2.78 -4.94 -8.35
N ALA A 175 2.11 -4.36 -7.36
CA ALA A 175 0.83 -3.67 -7.56
C ALA A 175 0.97 -2.34 -8.32
N LEU A 176 2.16 -1.74 -8.34
CA LEU A 176 2.42 -0.49 -9.07
C LEU A 176 2.67 -0.77 -10.57
N PRO A 177 2.31 0.17 -11.48
CA PRO A 177 2.37 -0.09 -12.92
C PRO A 177 3.73 -0.54 -13.45
N TRP A 178 4.81 0.17 -13.11
CA TRP A 178 6.15 -0.14 -13.62
C TRP A 178 6.70 -1.43 -13.01
N ASP A 179 6.52 -1.62 -11.70
CA ASP A 179 6.90 -2.85 -10.99
C ASP A 179 6.15 -4.06 -11.56
N ASN A 180 4.84 -3.93 -11.84
CA ASN A 180 4.05 -4.97 -12.48
C ASN A 180 4.58 -5.29 -13.88
N LEU A 181 4.84 -4.25 -14.69
CA LEU A 181 5.35 -4.41 -16.05
C LEU A 181 6.69 -5.14 -16.08
N VAL A 182 7.66 -4.71 -15.27
CA VAL A 182 8.97 -5.36 -15.20
C VAL A 182 8.87 -6.79 -14.65
N THR A 183 7.95 -7.04 -13.72
CA THR A 183 7.73 -8.38 -13.17
C THR A 183 7.18 -9.32 -14.24
N GLN A 184 6.19 -8.90 -15.03
CA GLN A 184 5.67 -9.72 -16.15
C GLN A 184 6.78 -10.01 -17.18
N PHE A 185 7.58 -8.99 -17.54
CA PHE A 185 8.72 -9.17 -18.44
C PHE A 185 9.74 -10.16 -17.87
N ALA A 186 10.17 -9.98 -16.63
CA ALA A 186 11.16 -10.84 -16.01
C ALA A 186 10.68 -12.31 -15.92
N ARG A 187 9.40 -12.53 -15.57
CA ARG A 187 8.80 -13.88 -15.59
C ARG A 187 8.82 -14.51 -16.98
N ASN A 188 8.51 -13.74 -18.03
CA ASN A 188 8.57 -14.24 -19.41
C ASN A 188 10.01 -14.60 -19.84
N GLU A 189 11.01 -14.00 -19.21
CA GLU A 189 12.43 -14.32 -19.40
C GLU A 189 12.95 -15.38 -18.41
N GLY A 190 12.07 -16.00 -17.62
CA GLY A 190 12.42 -17.07 -16.68
C GLY A 190 13.03 -16.62 -15.35
N PHE A 191 12.97 -15.32 -15.03
CA PHE A 191 13.45 -14.83 -13.74
C PHE A 191 12.54 -15.30 -12.61
N ARG A 192 13.14 -15.56 -11.45
CA ARG A 192 12.39 -15.66 -10.19
C ARG A 192 12.08 -14.27 -9.66
N THR A 193 10.85 -14.03 -9.24
CA THR A 193 10.42 -12.68 -8.86
C THR A 193 9.98 -12.59 -7.39
N VAL A 194 10.44 -11.56 -6.71
CA VAL A 194 10.06 -11.23 -5.32
C VAL A 194 9.54 -9.80 -5.27
N THR A 195 8.46 -9.54 -4.56
CA THR A 195 7.96 -8.19 -4.31
C THR A 195 7.94 -7.87 -2.82
N SER A 196 8.24 -6.61 -2.48
CA SER A 196 8.02 -6.06 -1.14
C SER A 196 6.58 -5.54 -0.95
N GLN A 197 6.25 -5.26 0.31
CA GLN A 197 5.00 -4.66 0.79
C GLN A 197 5.29 -3.23 1.28
N HIS A 198 4.43 -2.26 0.92
CA HIS A 198 4.62 -0.83 1.28
C HIS A 198 3.51 -0.23 2.16
N GLY A 199 2.57 -1.05 2.64
CA GLY A 199 1.45 -0.66 3.50
C GLY A 199 0.74 -1.90 4.03
N GLN A 200 -0.08 -1.79 5.07
CA GLN A 200 -0.87 -2.93 5.54
C GLN A 200 -1.94 -3.29 4.51
N TYR A 201 -1.73 -4.42 3.83
CA TYR A 201 -2.70 -4.95 2.90
C TYR A 201 -3.88 -5.58 3.65
N ARG A 202 -5.07 -5.35 3.11
CA ARG A 202 -6.35 -5.81 3.66
C ARG A 202 -7.29 -6.18 2.52
N LEU A 203 -7.97 -7.31 2.65
CA LEU A 203 -8.97 -7.73 1.69
C LEU A 203 -10.19 -6.80 1.81
N LEU A 204 -10.53 -6.14 0.70
CA LEU A 204 -11.61 -5.17 0.66
C LEU A 204 -12.93 -5.81 0.26
N THR A 205 -13.99 -5.34 0.90
CA THR A 205 -15.38 -5.70 0.64
C THR A 205 -16.08 -4.56 -0.11
N ASP A 206 -17.37 -4.75 -0.42
CA ASP A 206 -18.17 -3.75 -1.14
C ASP A 206 -18.27 -2.41 -0.38
N GLN A 207 -18.16 -2.46 0.94
CA GLN A 207 -18.29 -1.31 1.84
C GLN A 207 -17.03 -0.42 1.88
N ASN A 208 -15.86 -0.95 1.50
CA ASN A 208 -14.58 -0.25 1.60
C ASN A 208 -13.69 -0.40 0.34
N MET A 209 -14.28 -0.84 -0.77
CA MET A 209 -13.57 -1.09 -2.03
C MET A 209 -12.84 0.15 -2.56
N SER A 210 -11.58 -0.03 -2.95
CA SER A 210 -10.72 1.02 -3.49
C SER A 210 -9.59 0.44 -4.35
N ALA A 211 -8.75 1.31 -4.91
CA ALA A 211 -7.57 0.90 -5.68
C ALA A 211 -6.57 0.05 -4.85
N ASP A 212 -6.63 0.10 -3.51
CA ASP A 212 -5.80 -0.73 -2.64
C ASP A 212 -6.06 -2.23 -2.84
N ALA A 213 -7.22 -2.63 -3.38
CA ALA A 213 -7.51 -4.02 -3.73
C ALA A 213 -6.54 -4.58 -4.80
N GLU A 214 -5.89 -3.70 -5.56
CA GLU A 214 -4.87 -4.09 -6.53
C GLU A 214 -3.62 -4.69 -5.88
N ALA A 215 -3.38 -4.46 -4.58
CA ALA A 215 -2.32 -5.16 -3.86
C ALA A 215 -2.44 -6.69 -3.97
N TYR A 216 -3.66 -7.22 -4.00
CA TYR A 216 -3.96 -8.64 -4.17
C TYR A 216 -4.12 -9.00 -5.64
N ALA A 217 -4.93 -8.20 -6.35
CA ALA A 217 -5.35 -8.53 -7.71
C ALA A 217 -4.25 -8.31 -8.77
N ASN A 218 -3.16 -7.63 -8.43
CA ASN A 218 -1.96 -7.50 -9.27
C ASN A 218 -0.77 -8.29 -8.74
N PHE A 219 -0.91 -9.06 -7.67
CA PHE A 219 0.19 -9.89 -7.17
C PHE A 219 0.54 -11.00 -8.15
N ILE A 220 1.69 -10.86 -8.80
CA ILE A 220 2.17 -11.78 -9.84
C ILE A 220 3.57 -12.28 -9.54
N SER A 221 4.25 -11.76 -8.54
CA SER A 221 5.59 -12.22 -8.17
C SER A 221 5.57 -13.65 -7.62
N ASP A 222 6.64 -14.43 -7.81
CA ASP A 222 6.72 -15.78 -7.25
C ASP A 222 6.63 -15.77 -5.72
N ARG A 223 7.17 -14.72 -5.08
CA ARG A 223 7.13 -14.53 -3.63
C ARG A 223 6.81 -13.09 -3.22
N MET A 224 6.15 -12.92 -2.08
CA MET A 224 5.95 -11.63 -1.40
C MET A 224 6.65 -11.62 -0.05
N LEU A 225 7.28 -10.48 0.28
CA LEU A 225 7.79 -10.17 1.61
C LEU A 225 6.67 -9.53 2.44
N CYS A 226 6.04 -10.32 3.30
CA CYS A 226 4.93 -9.91 4.16
C CYS A 226 5.45 -9.34 5.48
N TRP A 227 4.79 -8.31 6.00
CA TRP A 227 5.11 -7.74 7.32
C TRP A 227 4.84 -8.73 8.45
N GLY A 228 3.71 -9.42 8.43
CA GLY A 228 3.30 -10.32 9.50
C GLY A 228 2.37 -11.42 9.03
N SER A 229 1.97 -12.26 9.97
CA SER A 229 0.97 -13.30 9.73
C SER A 229 -0.38 -12.72 9.32
N ALA A 230 -0.71 -11.50 9.76
CA ALA A 230 -1.91 -10.78 9.31
C ALA A 230 -1.99 -10.65 7.78
N THR A 231 -0.95 -10.09 7.14
CA THR A 231 -0.91 -9.98 5.67
C THR A 231 -0.92 -11.34 5.00
N ARG A 232 -0.12 -12.30 5.51
CA ARG A 232 -0.08 -13.66 4.94
C ARG A 232 -1.47 -14.30 4.93
N ASN A 233 -2.20 -14.21 6.04
CA ASN A 233 -3.53 -14.79 6.18
C ASN A 233 -4.53 -14.15 5.19
N GLU A 234 -4.47 -12.84 4.99
CA GLU A 234 -5.32 -12.17 4.00
C GLU A 234 -5.04 -12.63 2.57
N PHE A 235 -3.77 -12.81 2.19
CA PHE A 235 -3.42 -13.34 0.88
C PHE A 235 -3.85 -14.81 0.71
N CYS A 236 -3.71 -15.63 1.75
CA CYS A 236 -4.24 -17.00 1.76
C CYS A 236 -5.76 -17.02 1.57
N ARG A 237 -6.50 -16.14 2.26
CA ARG A 237 -7.96 -15.98 2.09
C ARG A 237 -8.33 -15.55 0.67
N TYR A 238 -7.49 -14.75 0.02
CA TYR A 238 -7.66 -14.37 -1.38
C TYR A 238 -7.34 -15.53 -2.37
N GLY A 239 -6.78 -16.64 -1.89
CA GLY A 239 -6.45 -17.82 -2.69
C GLY A 239 -4.98 -17.92 -3.10
N VAL A 240 -4.08 -17.14 -2.50
CA VAL A 240 -2.64 -17.22 -2.75
C VAL A 240 -2.01 -18.28 -1.84
N SER A 241 -1.20 -19.17 -2.41
CA SER A 241 -0.47 -20.18 -1.63
C SER A 241 0.42 -19.56 -0.56
N SER A 242 0.36 -20.09 0.66
CA SER A 242 1.22 -19.67 1.78
C SER A 242 2.72 -19.83 1.48
N SER A 243 3.12 -20.79 0.64
CA SER A 243 4.52 -21.00 0.21
C SER A 243 5.10 -19.82 -0.58
N ARG A 244 4.24 -18.95 -1.14
CA ARG A 244 4.62 -17.72 -1.84
C ARG A 244 4.72 -16.51 -0.90
N LEU A 245 4.47 -16.67 0.40
CA LEU A 245 4.31 -15.56 1.34
C LEU A 245 5.32 -15.69 2.48
N ALA A 246 6.44 -14.98 2.37
CA ALA A 246 7.48 -14.98 3.40
C ALA A 246 7.21 -13.87 4.42
N VAL A 247 6.94 -14.24 5.67
CA VAL A 247 6.81 -13.27 6.77
C VAL A 247 8.22 -12.83 7.17
N VAL A 248 8.54 -11.55 6.96
CA VAL A 248 9.88 -11.00 7.21
C VAL A 248 9.88 -9.71 8.05
N GLY A 249 8.72 -9.18 8.38
CA GLY A 249 8.61 -7.88 9.05
C GLY A 249 8.53 -6.71 8.10
N TRP A 250 8.11 -5.58 8.62
CA TRP A 250 8.09 -4.29 7.96
C TRP A 250 9.52 -3.76 7.89
N ILE A 251 10.01 -3.60 6.66
CA ILE A 251 11.31 -2.99 6.37
C ILE A 251 11.20 -1.48 6.60
N ARG A 252 11.53 -1.00 7.82
CA ARG A 252 11.59 0.43 8.15
C ARG A 252 12.63 0.73 9.22
N GLU A 253 12.93 2.01 9.35
CA GLU A 253 13.57 2.55 10.55
C GLU A 253 12.55 2.67 11.67
N TRP A 254 12.88 2.03 12.80
CA TRP A 254 12.14 2.17 14.04
C TRP A 254 12.80 3.25 14.88
N SER A 255 11.98 4.16 15.40
CA SER A 255 12.42 5.12 16.41
C SER A 255 12.50 4.42 17.77
N GLU A 256 13.22 5.06 18.70
CA GLU A 256 13.17 4.65 20.09
C GLU A 256 11.73 4.67 20.63
N PRO A 257 11.38 3.78 21.58
CA PRO A 257 10.07 3.79 22.20
C PRO A 257 9.77 5.19 22.77
N PRO A 258 8.62 5.78 22.43
CA PRO A 258 8.27 7.10 22.91
C PRO A 258 8.02 7.09 24.42
N GLN A 259 8.33 8.20 25.09
CA GLN A 259 7.95 8.44 26.47
C GLN A 259 6.51 8.94 26.50
N VAL A 260 5.57 8.08 26.90
CA VAL A 260 4.16 8.46 27.03
C VAL A 260 4.00 9.34 28.26
N LYS A 261 3.50 10.57 28.06
CA LYS A 261 3.14 11.48 29.14
C LYS A 261 1.68 11.28 29.50
N LYS A 262 1.35 11.39 30.80
CA LYS A 262 -0.04 11.54 31.24
C LYS A 262 -0.51 12.95 30.92
N THR A 263 -1.23 13.11 29.82
CA THR A 263 -1.71 14.40 29.31
C THR A 263 -3.21 14.60 29.51
N ASN A 264 -3.92 13.61 30.04
CA ASN A 264 -5.39 13.56 30.04
C ASN A 264 -5.98 13.82 28.64
N THR A 265 -5.24 13.42 27.60
CA THR A 265 -5.60 13.58 26.19
C THR A 265 -5.45 12.26 25.47
N PHE A 266 -6.40 11.91 24.60
CA PHE A 266 -6.27 10.79 23.69
C PHE A 266 -6.24 11.25 22.24
N GLY A 267 -5.68 10.42 21.38
CA GLY A 267 -5.54 10.76 19.97
C GLY A 267 -6.60 10.13 19.09
N VAL A 268 -6.93 10.77 17.98
CA VAL A 268 -7.80 10.26 16.93
C VAL A 268 -7.03 10.31 15.61
N MET A 269 -6.82 9.17 14.96
CA MET A 269 -6.04 9.10 13.72
C MET A 269 -6.93 8.94 12.50
N PHE A 270 -6.82 9.88 11.58
CA PHE A 270 -7.57 9.81 10.33
C PHE A 270 -6.91 8.91 9.28
N ASN A 271 -7.78 8.25 8.52
CA ASN A 271 -7.44 7.65 7.24
C ASN A 271 -7.28 8.74 6.17
N GLY A 272 -6.73 8.36 5.01
CA GLY A 272 -6.77 9.21 3.82
C GLY A 272 -8.20 9.53 3.35
N GLU A 273 -8.33 10.29 2.27
CA GLU A 273 -9.63 10.80 1.78
C GLU A 273 -10.66 9.70 1.46
N ASN A 274 -10.20 8.50 1.08
CA ASN A 274 -11.06 7.33 0.89
C ASN A 274 -11.78 6.86 2.17
N GLY A 275 -11.34 7.31 3.35
CA GLY A 275 -11.94 7.02 4.65
C GLY A 275 -12.73 8.18 5.26
N ARG A 276 -13.13 9.21 4.47
CA ARG A 276 -13.82 10.41 5.00
C ARG A 276 -15.00 10.09 5.93
N VAL A 277 -15.87 9.16 5.54
CA VAL A 277 -17.02 8.74 6.37
C VAL A 277 -16.55 8.15 7.70
N SER A 278 -15.56 7.25 7.66
CA SER A 278 -15.00 6.65 8.87
C SER A 278 -14.26 7.70 9.74
N ASN A 279 -13.62 8.70 9.14
CA ASN A 279 -13.02 9.83 9.88
C ASN A 279 -14.09 10.63 10.64
N GLN A 280 -15.28 10.82 10.06
CA GLN A 280 -16.41 11.45 10.76
C GLN A 280 -16.90 10.57 11.91
N SER A 281 -17.06 9.27 11.69
CA SER A 281 -17.42 8.32 12.75
C SER A 281 -16.41 8.31 13.91
N LEU A 282 -15.12 8.46 13.62
CA LEU A 282 -14.08 8.58 14.65
C LEU A 282 -14.23 9.86 15.49
N ILE A 283 -14.57 11.00 14.87
CA ILE A 283 -14.85 12.25 15.61
C ILE A 283 -16.05 12.06 16.53
N GLU A 284 -17.14 11.49 16.04
CA GLU A 284 -18.34 11.26 16.85
C GLU A 284 -18.05 10.32 18.03
N ALA A 285 -17.30 9.23 17.80
CA ALA A 285 -16.85 8.36 18.87
C ALA A 285 -15.98 9.11 19.90
N ALA A 286 -15.05 9.94 19.44
CA ALA A 286 -14.17 10.73 20.29
C ALA A 286 -14.96 11.69 21.20
N LYS A 287 -15.98 12.37 20.67
CA LYS A 287 -16.83 13.30 21.46
C LYS A 287 -17.55 12.57 22.59
N VAL A 288 -18.09 11.39 22.32
CA VAL A 288 -18.76 10.55 23.34
C VAL A 288 -17.78 10.13 24.42
N ILE A 289 -16.61 9.60 24.03
CA ILE A 289 -15.57 9.14 24.97
C ILE A 289 -15.04 10.30 25.82
N ALA A 290 -14.71 11.43 25.20
CA ALA A 290 -14.20 12.62 25.87
C ALA A 290 -15.20 13.14 26.91
N LYS A 291 -16.49 13.20 26.56
CA LYS A 291 -17.55 13.62 27.47
C LYS A 291 -17.71 12.67 28.67
N ALA A 292 -17.64 11.36 28.44
CA ALA A 292 -17.83 10.36 29.49
C ALA A 292 -16.63 10.23 30.44
N THR A 293 -15.41 10.37 29.93
CA THR A 293 -14.17 10.10 30.68
C THR A 293 -13.51 11.36 31.25
N GLY A 294 -13.92 12.54 30.78
CA GLY A 294 -13.29 13.83 31.11
C GLY A 294 -11.94 14.05 30.42
N PHE A 295 -11.60 13.24 29.42
CA PHE A 295 -10.42 13.47 28.57
C PHE A 295 -10.69 14.56 27.53
N SER A 296 -9.62 15.21 27.11
CA SER A 296 -9.58 15.94 25.84
C SER A 296 -9.16 15.01 24.70
N TYR A 297 -9.35 15.42 23.45
CA TYR A 297 -8.86 14.66 22.31
C TYR A 297 -8.12 15.54 21.31
N LEU A 298 -7.16 14.94 20.61
CA LEU A 298 -6.45 15.56 19.49
C LEU A 298 -6.63 14.73 18.23
N VAL A 299 -6.70 15.39 17.08
CA VAL A 299 -6.92 14.74 15.78
C VAL A 299 -5.65 14.84 14.95
N ARG A 300 -5.08 13.68 14.60
CA ARG A 300 -3.99 13.56 13.64
C ARG A 300 -4.53 13.28 12.26
N MET A 301 -4.38 14.24 11.36
CA MET A 301 -4.85 14.17 9.99
C MET A 301 -3.89 13.39 9.08
N HIS A 302 -4.45 12.74 8.05
CA HIS A 302 -3.63 12.24 6.95
C HIS A 302 -3.12 13.43 6.11
N PRO A 303 -1.88 13.43 5.59
CA PRO A 303 -1.30 14.54 4.81
C PRO A 303 -2.04 14.94 3.52
N LYS A 304 -3.12 14.23 3.17
CA LYS A 304 -3.94 14.50 1.98
C LYS A 304 -5.32 15.06 2.31
N ASN A 305 -5.72 15.01 3.58
CA ASN A 305 -6.95 15.64 4.02
C ASN A 305 -6.73 17.14 4.17
N ARG A 306 -7.83 17.91 4.13
CA ARG A 306 -7.81 19.34 4.39
C ARG A 306 -8.47 19.60 5.73
N VAL A 307 -7.85 20.40 6.59
CA VAL A 307 -8.36 20.72 7.94
C VAL A 307 -9.78 21.29 7.86
N ASP A 308 -10.00 22.24 6.94
CA ASP A 308 -11.30 22.92 6.75
C ASP A 308 -12.49 21.97 6.56
N ASP A 309 -12.25 20.76 6.02
CA ASP A 309 -13.31 19.76 5.79
C ASP A 309 -13.89 19.17 7.09
N TYR A 310 -13.24 19.39 8.24
CA TYR A 310 -13.56 18.75 9.53
C TYR A 310 -13.75 19.74 10.69
N LEU A 311 -13.42 21.03 10.53
CA LEU A 311 -13.49 22.03 11.60
C LEU A 311 -14.88 22.19 12.21
N ASN A 312 -15.94 21.96 11.42
CA ASN A 312 -17.32 22.05 11.89
C ASN A 312 -17.82 20.79 12.60
N LEU A 313 -17.02 19.73 12.68
CA LEU A 313 -17.40 18.45 13.29
C LEU A 313 -16.85 18.29 14.71
N ILE A 314 -15.75 18.98 15.02
CA ILE A 314 -15.10 18.95 16.33
C ILE A 314 -15.86 19.80 17.37
N ASP A 315 -15.62 19.54 18.66
CA ASP A 315 -16.16 20.33 19.77
C ASP A 315 -15.06 20.96 20.64
N GLU A 316 -15.44 21.60 21.74
CA GLU A 316 -14.52 22.29 22.65
C GLU A 316 -13.51 21.37 23.37
N ARG A 317 -13.70 20.04 23.32
CA ARG A 317 -12.74 19.06 23.89
C ARG A 317 -11.66 18.66 22.89
N CYS A 318 -11.80 19.05 21.62
CA CYS A 318 -10.75 18.89 20.62
C CYS A 318 -9.66 19.95 20.83
N VAL A 319 -8.51 19.55 21.38
CA VAL A 319 -7.41 20.50 21.68
C VAL A 319 -6.55 20.83 20.46
N SER A 320 -6.55 19.97 19.44
CA SER A 320 -5.81 20.21 18.18
C SER A 320 -6.33 19.31 17.05
N ILE A 321 -6.26 19.82 15.81
CA ILE A 321 -6.49 19.05 14.57
C ILE A 321 -5.47 19.48 13.53
N ASP A 322 -4.51 18.62 13.19
CA ASP A 322 -3.46 18.95 12.23
C ASP A 322 -2.78 17.73 11.60
N VAL A 323 -2.01 17.94 10.54
CA VAL A 323 -1.08 16.98 9.96
C VAL A 323 0.19 16.92 10.83
N MET A 324 0.15 16.07 11.84
CA MET A 324 1.19 15.97 12.85
C MET A 324 2.21 14.83 12.56
N PRO A 325 3.51 15.04 12.81
CA PRO A 325 4.50 13.96 12.90
C PRO A 325 4.09 12.89 13.92
N TYR A 326 4.45 11.63 13.65
CA TYR A 326 4.08 10.52 14.55
C TYR A 326 4.68 10.65 15.96
N SER A 327 5.93 11.09 16.06
CA SER A 327 6.62 11.28 17.35
C SER A 327 5.93 12.33 18.21
N GLU A 328 5.56 13.47 17.62
CA GLU A 328 4.82 14.52 18.32
C GLU A 328 3.45 14.01 18.77
N TYR A 329 2.75 13.25 17.92
CA TYR A 329 1.45 12.67 18.26
C TYR A 329 1.51 11.76 19.48
N ILE A 330 2.44 10.81 19.47
CA ILE A 330 2.46 9.76 20.47
C ILE A 330 2.93 10.25 21.86
N GLU A 331 3.69 11.35 21.92
CA GLU A 331 4.11 11.98 23.17
C GLU A 331 2.98 12.73 23.88
N ASN A 332 1.90 13.06 23.15
CA ASN A 332 0.81 13.90 23.65
C ASN A 332 -0.48 13.12 23.94
N VAL A 333 -0.48 11.79 23.79
CA VAL A 333 -1.69 10.96 23.94
C VAL A 333 -1.46 9.77 24.86
N GLU A 334 -2.47 9.43 25.67
CA GLU A 334 -2.44 8.25 26.55
C GLU A 334 -2.93 6.97 25.83
N PHE A 335 -3.85 7.13 24.89
CA PHE A 335 -4.34 6.08 24.00
C PHE A 335 -4.80 6.67 22.67
N SER A 336 -5.14 5.82 21.70
CA SER A 336 -5.56 6.26 20.38
C SER A 336 -6.83 5.58 19.87
N LEU A 337 -7.65 6.34 19.16
CA LEU A 337 -8.71 5.83 18.29
C LEU A 337 -8.23 5.85 16.85
N ALA A 338 -8.54 4.78 16.12
CA ALA A 338 -8.12 4.60 14.75
C ALA A 338 -9.18 3.87 13.93
N HIS A 339 -8.92 3.80 12.63
CA HIS A 339 -9.61 2.89 11.71
C HIS A 339 -8.56 2.04 10.98
N MET A 340 -8.75 1.71 9.70
CA MET A 340 -7.81 0.91 8.89
C MET A 340 -6.52 1.66 8.48
N SER A 341 -5.71 2.10 9.45
CA SER A 341 -4.45 2.81 9.21
C SER A 341 -3.22 1.96 9.53
N GLY A 342 -2.16 2.09 8.73
CA GLY A 342 -0.85 1.51 9.03
C GLY A 342 -0.25 2.03 10.35
N THR A 343 -0.67 3.22 10.81
CA THR A 343 -0.23 3.78 12.09
C THR A 343 -0.72 2.98 13.29
N VAL A 344 -1.79 2.20 13.16
CA VAL A 344 -2.21 1.24 14.21
C VAL A 344 -1.08 0.26 14.53
N ILE A 345 -0.37 -0.22 13.50
CA ILE A 345 0.72 -1.18 13.65
C ILE A 345 1.93 -0.51 14.34
N GLU A 346 2.18 0.76 14.04
CA GLU A 346 3.24 1.55 14.69
C GLU A 346 3.00 1.66 16.20
N ILE A 347 1.76 1.90 16.60
CA ILE A 347 1.37 2.04 18.01
C ILE A 347 1.45 0.69 18.72
N LEU A 348 0.91 -0.37 18.10
CA LEU A 348 0.97 -1.74 18.62
C LEU A 348 2.41 -2.23 18.84
N ARG A 349 3.37 -1.81 17.99
CA ARG A 349 4.78 -2.18 18.12
C ARG A 349 5.36 -1.80 19.48
N TYR A 350 4.96 -0.66 20.03
CA TYR A 350 5.42 -0.16 21.33
C TYR A 350 4.56 -0.68 22.50
N GLY A 351 3.46 -1.39 22.20
CA GLY A 351 2.50 -1.88 23.19
C GLY A 351 1.61 -0.77 23.75
N LEU A 352 1.39 0.29 22.97
CA LEU A 352 0.59 1.43 23.40
C LEU A 352 -0.90 1.19 23.11
N PRO A 353 -1.82 1.66 23.98
CA PRO A 353 -3.24 1.40 23.81
C PRO A 353 -3.81 2.06 22.54
N VAL A 354 -4.44 1.25 21.70
CA VAL A 354 -5.14 1.71 20.50
C VAL A 354 -6.42 0.90 20.30
N TYR A 355 -7.47 1.60 19.91
CA TYR A 355 -8.78 1.04 19.62
C TYR A 355 -9.14 1.34 18.16
N VAL A 356 -9.51 0.31 17.42
CA VAL A 356 -9.97 0.42 16.05
C VAL A 356 -11.49 0.42 16.05
N VAL A 357 -12.11 1.54 15.72
CA VAL A 357 -13.56 1.69 15.74
C VAL A 357 -14.17 1.05 14.49
N ASP A 358 -15.10 0.11 14.67
CA ASP A 358 -15.85 -0.50 13.57
C ASP A 358 -17.12 0.31 13.27
N ASP A 359 -17.10 1.01 12.14
CA ASP A 359 -18.23 1.76 11.58
C ASP A 359 -19.04 0.92 10.57
N GLY A 360 -18.83 -0.39 10.54
CA GLY A 360 -19.37 -1.32 9.54
C GLY A 360 -18.58 -1.37 8.22
N ARG A 361 -17.49 -0.60 8.09
CA ARG A 361 -16.62 -0.58 6.90
C ARG A 361 -15.23 -1.14 7.17
N LEU A 362 -14.99 -1.66 8.37
CA LEU A 362 -13.69 -2.20 8.73
C LEU A 362 -13.39 -3.49 7.96
N ALA A 363 -12.18 -3.60 7.42
CA ALA A 363 -11.70 -4.84 6.83
C ALA A 363 -11.43 -5.87 7.94
N ASP A 364 -11.68 -7.14 7.65
CA ASP A 364 -11.65 -8.21 8.65
C ASP A 364 -10.30 -8.37 9.34
N VAL A 365 -9.18 -8.06 8.66
CA VAL A 365 -7.85 -8.09 9.27
C VAL A 365 -7.71 -7.15 10.48
N PHE A 366 -8.58 -6.15 10.60
CA PHE A 366 -8.63 -5.23 11.74
C PHE A 366 -9.73 -5.58 12.77
N LYS A 367 -10.61 -6.56 12.47
CA LYS A 367 -11.64 -7.06 13.39
C LYS A 367 -11.06 -8.08 14.37
N VAL A 368 -10.08 -7.65 15.15
CA VAL A 368 -9.33 -8.50 16.08
C VAL A 368 -9.77 -8.22 17.52
N PRO A 369 -10.08 -9.24 18.34
CA PRO A 369 -10.36 -9.06 19.75
C PRO A 369 -9.23 -8.29 20.47
N GLY A 370 -9.60 -7.38 21.37
CA GLY A 370 -8.66 -6.50 22.08
C GLY A 370 -8.16 -5.29 21.28
N LEU A 371 -8.49 -5.20 19.99
CA LEU A 371 -8.17 -4.06 19.12
C LEU A 371 -9.44 -3.42 18.55
N CYS A 372 -10.33 -4.21 17.97
CA CYS A 372 -11.56 -3.75 17.35
C CYS A 372 -12.65 -3.47 18.39
N VAL A 373 -13.33 -2.34 18.25
CA VAL A 373 -14.47 -1.96 19.08
C VAL A 373 -15.66 -1.55 18.20
N SER A 374 -16.80 -2.21 18.39
CA SER A 374 -18.07 -1.84 17.74
C SER A 374 -18.95 -0.94 18.62
N ASP A 375 -18.60 -0.81 19.90
CA ASP A 375 -19.28 0.02 20.88
C ASP A 375 -18.25 0.86 21.63
N VAL A 376 -18.48 2.17 21.68
CA VAL A 376 -17.61 3.14 22.37
C VAL A 376 -17.65 2.95 23.89
N GLN A 377 -18.71 2.33 24.44
CA GLN A 377 -18.78 2.02 25.85
C GLN A 377 -17.65 1.09 26.30
N ILE A 378 -17.22 0.17 25.44
CA ILE A 378 -16.07 -0.72 25.71
C ILE A 378 -14.80 0.11 25.92
N VAL A 379 -14.58 1.14 25.10
CA VAL A 379 -13.43 2.04 25.26
C VAL A 379 -13.51 2.82 26.56
N ILE A 380 -14.70 3.32 26.91
CA ILE A 380 -14.93 4.07 28.15
C ILE A 380 -14.62 3.19 29.36
N ASP A 381 -15.15 1.98 29.40
CA ASP A 381 -14.96 1.04 30.50
C ASP A 381 -13.48 0.65 30.63
N ASP A 382 -12.82 0.32 29.52
CA ASP A 382 -11.39 -0.03 29.49
C ASP A 382 -10.52 1.13 30.01
N VAL A 383 -10.78 2.37 29.55
CA VAL A 383 -10.02 3.57 29.95
C VAL A 383 -10.23 3.87 31.44
N MET A 384 -11.46 3.73 31.94
CA MET A 384 -11.75 3.96 33.35
C MET A 384 -11.14 2.87 34.24
N HIS A 385 -11.09 1.62 33.76
CA HIS A 385 -10.43 0.52 34.44
C HIS A 385 -8.89 0.71 34.46
N GLU A 386 -8.27 1.08 33.34
CA GLU A 386 -6.81 1.30 33.27
C GLU A 386 -6.32 2.44 34.16
N ARG A 387 -7.17 3.44 34.45
CA ARG A 387 -6.88 4.48 35.45
C ARG A 387 -6.69 3.90 36.86
N ILE A 388 -7.30 2.75 37.15
CA ILE A 388 -7.26 2.07 38.45
C ILE A 388 -6.18 0.97 38.45
N CYS A 389 -6.08 0.19 37.37
CA CYS A 389 -5.16 -0.95 37.25
C CYS A 389 -4.20 -0.77 36.08
N THR A 390 -2.91 -0.58 36.36
CA THR A 390 -1.89 -0.32 35.33
C THR A 390 -1.19 -1.62 34.87
N GLY A 391 -0.93 -1.72 33.56
CA GLY A 391 0.13 -2.59 33.03
C GLY A 391 -0.27 -3.93 32.38
N GLY A 392 -1.53 -4.38 32.48
CA GLY A 392 -1.95 -5.69 31.96
C GLY A 392 -1.98 -5.80 30.43
N ARG A 393 -2.46 -4.76 29.75
CA ARG A 393 -2.77 -4.79 28.31
C ARG A 393 -1.55 -4.72 27.38
N ARG A 394 -0.40 -4.28 27.89
CA ARG A 394 0.79 -4.01 27.08
C ARG A 394 1.30 -5.27 26.35
N LEU A 395 1.36 -6.40 27.04
CA LEU A 395 1.86 -7.65 26.46
C LEU A 395 0.94 -8.18 25.36
N GLU A 396 -0.37 -8.04 25.53
CA GLU A 396 -1.38 -8.43 24.54
C GLU A 396 -1.25 -7.58 23.27
N LEU A 397 -1.11 -6.26 23.43
CA LEU A 397 -0.93 -5.34 22.30
C LEU A 397 0.38 -5.58 21.57
N GLN A 398 1.46 -5.91 22.28
CA GLN A 398 2.73 -6.30 21.65
C GLN A 398 2.62 -7.63 20.92
N ALA A 399 1.90 -8.61 21.45
CA ALA A 399 1.63 -9.87 20.77
C ALA A 399 0.84 -9.63 19.48
N LEU A 400 -0.16 -8.75 19.52
CA LEU A 400 -0.90 -8.34 18.34
C LEU A 400 -0.04 -7.56 17.34
N GLY A 401 0.83 -6.67 17.84
CA GLY A 401 1.83 -5.97 17.05
C GLY A 401 2.74 -6.94 16.29
N ARG A 402 3.19 -8.02 16.93
CA ARG A 402 3.97 -9.10 16.29
C ARG A 402 3.16 -9.87 15.23
N TRP A 403 1.86 -10.04 15.43
CA TRP A 403 1.01 -10.70 14.44
C TRP A 403 0.87 -9.88 13.15
N TYR A 404 0.76 -8.54 13.26
CA TYR A 404 0.79 -7.63 12.11
C TYR A 404 2.20 -7.44 11.52
N ASN A 405 3.22 -7.45 12.37
CA ASN A 405 4.60 -7.16 12.01
C ASN A 405 5.58 -8.02 12.82
N ASP A 406 6.09 -9.09 12.21
CA ASP A 406 7.13 -9.93 12.80
C ASP A 406 8.48 -9.65 12.15
N ASP A 407 9.23 -8.71 12.71
CA ASP A 407 10.57 -8.31 12.29
C ASP A 407 11.71 -9.11 12.98
N THR A 408 11.38 -10.19 13.70
CA THR A 408 12.41 -11.03 14.34
C THR A 408 13.30 -11.67 13.29
N GLY A 409 14.63 -11.48 13.39
CA GLY A 409 15.58 -12.01 12.41
C GLY A 409 15.31 -11.53 10.97
N GLN A 410 14.77 -10.31 10.80
CA GLN A 410 14.33 -9.77 9.50
C GLN A 410 15.36 -9.96 8.38
N ASP A 411 16.63 -9.62 8.61
CA ASP A 411 17.67 -9.70 7.57
C ASP A 411 17.88 -11.13 7.07
N ASP A 412 17.87 -12.12 7.96
CA ASP A 412 18.04 -13.53 7.61
C ASP A 412 16.81 -14.08 6.90
N LYS A 413 15.61 -13.72 7.37
CA LYS A 413 14.34 -14.08 6.71
C LYS A 413 14.25 -13.48 5.30
N ILE A 414 14.67 -12.23 5.12
CA ILE A 414 14.76 -11.59 3.79
C ILE A 414 15.79 -12.32 2.93
N ARG A 415 17.00 -12.56 3.44
CA ARG A 415 18.06 -13.23 2.67
C ARG A 415 17.62 -14.61 2.18
N LEU A 416 16.98 -15.39 3.05
CA LEU A 416 16.37 -16.68 2.70
C LEU A 416 15.28 -16.49 1.63
N ALA A 417 14.40 -15.50 1.83
CA ALA A 417 13.31 -15.23 0.91
C ALA A 417 13.80 -14.85 -0.51
N LEU A 418 14.94 -14.15 -0.62
CA LEU A 418 15.56 -13.74 -1.87
C LEU A 418 16.33 -14.86 -2.59
N ARG A 419 16.84 -15.88 -1.87
CA ARG A 419 17.73 -16.91 -2.43
C ARG A 419 17.04 -18.26 -2.66
N ASP A 420 16.19 -18.68 -1.74
CA ASP A 420 15.68 -20.05 -1.67
C ASP A 420 14.25 -20.17 -2.21
N PHE A 421 14.14 -20.62 -3.45
CA PHE A 421 12.86 -20.91 -4.10
C PHE A 421 12.43 -22.39 -3.98
N ASN A 422 13.21 -23.21 -3.27
CA ASN A 422 13.00 -24.65 -3.10
C ASN A 422 12.34 -24.99 -1.76
N PHE A 423 11.16 -24.44 -1.47
CA PHE A 423 10.35 -24.81 -0.31
C PHE A 423 9.06 -25.52 -0.73
#